data_AF-A0A924Y3R6-F1
#
_entry.id   AF-A0A924Y3R6-F1
#
_cell.length_a   1.000
_cell.length_b   1.000
_cell.length_c   1.000
_cell.angle_alpha   90.00
_cell.angle_beta   90.00
_cell.angle_gamma   90.00
#
_symmetry.space_group_name_H-M   'P 1'
#
loop_
_entity.id
_entity.type
_entity.pdbx_description
1 polymer ?
#
loop_
_entity_poly.entity_id
_entity_poly.type
_entity_poly.pdbx_seq_one_letter_code
_entity_poly.pdbx_strand_id
1 'polypeptide(L)'
;NSGPHGFTEMLYAYTSATGNNGSAFAGITANTPFWNITLGLAMLIGRFLMIIPLLAIAGSLANKKFSPTSAGTFPTDGGTFVILLVGVVIIVGALTYLPALALGPIVEHFLMNGGKTF
;
A
#
# COMPACT_ATOMS: atom_id res chain seq x y z
N ASN A 1 17.19 3.16 15.93
CA ASN A 1 17.63 2.06 15.04
C ASN A 1 18.45 2.62 13.90
N SER A 2 19.63 2.05 13.65
CA SER A 2 20.51 2.47 12.55
C SER A 2 20.43 1.47 11.38
N GLY A 3 20.90 1.85 10.19
CA GLY A 3 20.88 0.93 9.05
C GLY A 3 19.46 0.65 8.50
N PRO A 4 19.23 -0.55 7.92
CA PRO A 4 17.99 -0.86 7.21
C PRO A 4 16.71 -0.77 8.04
N HIS A 5 16.78 -1.09 9.35
CA HIS A 5 15.61 -1.02 10.22
C HIS A 5 15.10 0.42 10.35
N GLY A 6 16.00 1.40 10.48
CA GLY A 6 15.62 2.82 10.54
C GLY A 6 14.91 3.28 9.26
N PHE A 7 15.33 2.77 8.09
CA PHE A 7 14.60 3.00 6.85
C PHE A 7 13.22 2.32 6.86
N THR A 8 13.13 1.08 7.32
CA THR A 8 11.86 0.35 7.47
C THR A 8 10.88 1.11 8.36
N GLU A 9 11.32 1.72 9.47
CA GLU A 9 10.47 2.52 10.35
C GLU A 9 9.87 3.73 9.62
N MET A 10 10.68 4.45 8.85
CA MET A 10 10.21 5.59 8.05
C MET A 10 9.26 5.15 6.94
N LEU A 11 9.61 4.07 6.23
CA LEU A 11 8.77 3.48 5.19
C LEU A 11 7.42 3.02 5.77
N TYR A 12 7.43 2.37 6.93
CA TYR A 12 6.22 1.89 7.60
C TYR A 12 5.35 3.05 8.08
N ALA A 13 5.94 4.13 8.62
CA ALA A 13 5.20 5.32 9.02
C ALA A 13 4.43 5.94 7.84
N TYR A 14 5.09 6.13 6.68
CA TYR A 14 4.42 6.70 5.50
C TYR A 14 3.43 5.75 4.84
N THR A 15 3.73 4.45 4.76
CA THR A 15 2.79 3.47 4.18
C THR A 15 1.54 3.32 5.05
N SER A 16 1.69 3.29 6.37
CA SER A 16 0.56 3.28 7.31
C SER A 16 -0.27 4.55 7.25
N ALA A 17 0.38 5.73 7.26
CA ALA A 17 -0.30 7.02 7.16
C ALA A 17 -1.04 7.17 5.83
N THR A 18 -0.38 6.91 4.69
CA THR A 18 -0.99 7.01 3.36
C THR A 18 -2.07 5.95 3.15
N GLY A 19 -1.90 4.75 3.70
CA GLY A 19 -2.93 3.71 3.70
C GLY A 19 -4.04 3.90 4.72
N ASN A 20 -3.96 4.97 5.53
CA ASN A 20 -4.87 5.27 6.64
C ASN A 20 -5.09 4.09 7.61
N ASN A 21 -4.06 3.29 7.88
CA ASN A 21 -4.12 2.14 8.79
C ASN A 21 -4.02 2.57 10.26
N GLY A 22 -3.02 3.39 10.59
CA GLY A 22 -2.78 3.89 11.96
C GLY A 22 -1.78 3.06 12.78
N SER A 23 -1.32 1.91 12.29
CA SER A 23 -0.24 1.14 12.90
C SER A 23 1.11 1.88 12.82
N ALA A 24 2.01 1.66 13.79
CA ALA A 24 3.36 2.20 13.80
C ALA A 24 4.35 1.24 14.46
N PHE A 25 5.61 1.25 14.02
CA PHE A 25 6.72 0.59 14.75
C PHE A 25 7.09 1.32 16.04
N ALA A 26 6.77 2.61 16.14
CA ALA A 26 6.94 3.46 17.32
C ALA A 26 8.38 3.63 17.83
N GLY A 27 9.41 3.22 17.09
CA GLY A 27 10.80 3.53 17.44
C GLY A 27 11.31 4.88 16.89
N ILE A 28 10.59 5.52 15.94
CA ILE A 28 10.80 6.92 15.58
C ILE A 28 9.96 7.87 16.45
N THR A 29 10.59 8.95 16.96
CA THR A 29 9.86 10.02 17.67
C THR A 29 9.14 10.91 16.65
N ALA A 30 7.91 10.55 16.30
CA ALA A 30 7.10 11.26 15.31
C ALA A 30 6.52 12.59 15.81
N ASN A 31 6.65 12.93 17.10
CA ASN A 31 6.17 14.21 17.63
C ASN A 31 7.14 15.37 17.35
N THR A 32 7.40 15.61 16.07
CA THR A 32 8.14 16.79 15.58
C THR A 32 7.29 17.49 14.53
N PRO A 33 7.48 18.81 14.31
CA PRO A 33 6.74 19.53 13.27
C PRO A 33 6.85 18.86 11.89
N PHE A 34 8.04 18.36 11.54
CA PHE A 34 8.26 17.65 10.28
C PHE A 34 7.33 16.45 10.13
N TRP A 35 7.40 15.50 11.07
CA TRP A 35 6.64 14.25 11.00
C TRP A 35 5.14 14.48 11.11
N ASN A 36 4.70 15.34 12.04
CA ASN A 36 3.29 15.67 12.19
C ASN A 36 2.69 16.26 10.90
N ILE A 37 3.40 17.16 10.24
CA ILE A 37 2.93 17.80 9.01
C ILE A 37 2.95 16.82 7.84
N THR A 38 4.07 16.13 7.59
CA THR A 38 4.18 15.28 6.40
C THR A 38 3.32 14.03 6.49
N LEU A 39 3.22 13.39 7.67
CA LEU A 39 2.30 12.27 7.88
C LEU A 39 0.85 12.73 7.86
N GLY A 40 0.56 13.93 8.40
CA GLY A 40 -0.74 14.60 8.27
C GLY A 40 -1.18 14.75 6.82
N LEU A 41 -0.29 15.29 5.98
CA LEU A 41 -0.53 15.43 4.54
C LEU A 41 -0.66 14.07 3.85
N ALA A 42 0.19 13.10 4.19
CA ALA A 42 0.10 11.74 3.65
C ALA A 42 -1.26 11.09 3.93
N MET A 43 -1.80 11.27 5.15
CA MET A 43 -3.15 10.80 5.50
C MET A 43 -4.25 11.50 4.70
N LEU A 44 -4.17 12.83 4.55
CA LEU A 44 -5.16 13.60 3.78
C LEU A 44 -5.16 13.20 2.29
N ILE A 45 -3.97 13.02 1.72
CA ILE A 45 -3.79 12.57 0.34
C ILE A 45 -4.32 11.13 0.18
N GLY A 46 -3.85 10.21 1.03
CA GLY A 46 -4.27 8.81 1.01
C GLY A 46 -5.78 8.62 1.16
N ARG A 47 -6.45 9.51 1.92
CA ARG A 47 -7.89 9.46 2.14
C ARG A 47 -8.68 10.15 1.04
N PHE A 48 -8.52 11.47 0.91
CA PHE A 48 -9.45 12.29 0.13
C PHE A 48 -9.09 12.34 -1.35
N LEU A 49 -7.80 12.41 -1.69
CA LEU A 49 -7.36 12.36 -3.09
C LEU A 49 -7.60 10.99 -3.73
N MET A 50 -7.75 9.92 -2.94
CA MET A 50 -8.19 8.61 -3.43
C MET A 50 -9.72 8.48 -3.55
N ILE A 51 -10.49 9.14 -2.67
CA ILE A 51 -11.97 9.15 -2.72
C ILE A 51 -12.48 9.93 -3.94
N ILE A 52 -11.86 11.05 -4.30
CA ILE A 52 -12.29 11.90 -5.43
C ILE A 52 -12.41 11.11 -6.75
N PRO A 53 -11.37 10.41 -7.24
CA PRO A 53 -11.48 9.63 -8.47
C PRO A 53 -12.45 8.46 -8.32
N LEU A 54 -12.59 7.88 -7.12
CA LEU A 54 -13.56 6.80 -6.89
C LEU A 54 -15.00 7.30 -7.03
N LEU A 55 -15.31 8.49 -6.52
CA LEU A 55 -16.62 9.13 -6.72
C LEU A 55 -16.86 9.49 -8.19
N ALA A 56 -15.83 9.92 -8.92
CA ALA A 56 -15.92 10.18 -10.35
C ALA A 56 -16.22 8.89 -11.14
N ILE A 57 -15.57 7.76 -10.79
CA ILE A 57 -15.87 6.45 -11.35
C ILE A 57 -17.31 6.04 -11.03
N ALA A 58 -17.75 6.19 -9.78
CA ALA A 58 -19.12 5.88 -9.38
C ALA A 58 -20.16 6.69 -10.17
N GLY A 59 -19.95 8.00 -10.32
CA GLY A 59 -20.82 8.87 -11.14
C GLY A 59 -20.82 8.48 -12.62
N SER A 60 -19.67 8.11 -13.17
CA SER A 60 -19.57 7.60 -14.55
C SER A 60 -20.31 6.28 -14.74
N LEU A 61 -20.20 5.36 -13.77
CA LEU A 61 -20.88 4.06 -13.80
C LEU A 61 -22.39 4.19 -13.60
N ALA A 62 -22.86 5.12 -12.76
CA ALA A 62 -24.29 5.34 -12.51
C ALA A 62 -25.08 5.71 -13.78
N ASN A 63 -24.41 6.32 -14.76
CA ASN A 63 -25.01 6.67 -16.05
C ASN A 63 -24.99 5.51 -17.08
N LYS A 64 -24.31 4.40 -16.80
CA LYS A 64 -24.22 3.25 -17.72
C LYS A 64 -25.38 2.29 -17.50
N LYS A 65 -25.92 1.79 -18.60
CA LYS A 65 -26.92 0.71 -18.56
C LYS A 65 -26.23 -0.64 -18.35
N PHE A 66 -26.87 -1.51 -17.59
CA PHE A 66 -26.44 -2.90 -17.46
C PHE A 66 -26.52 -3.61 -18.82
N SER A 67 -25.48 -4.39 -19.16
CA SER A 67 -25.47 -5.25 -20.33
C SER A 67 -25.71 -6.70 -19.90
N PRO A 68 -26.68 -7.42 -20.50
CA PRO A 68 -26.86 -8.85 -20.25
C PRO A 68 -25.61 -9.68 -20.56
N THR A 69 -25.48 -10.81 -19.88
CA THR A 69 -24.42 -11.78 -20.11
C THR A 69 -24.45 -12.33 -21.53
N SER A 70 -23.28 -12.49 -22.15
CA SER A 70 -23.09 -13.02 -23.49
C SER A 70 -21.94 -14.03 -23.52
N ALA A 71 -21.69 -14.65 -24.67
CA ALA A 71 -20.56 -15.56 -24.87
C ALA A 71 -19.19 -14.89 -24.62
N GLY A 72 -19.09 -13.57 -24.70
CA GLY A 72 -17.87 -12.81 -24.40
C GLY A 72 -17.74 -12.35 -22.95
N THR A 73 -18.73 -12.61 -22.08
CA THR A 73 -18.71 -12.16 -20.69
C THR A 73 -17.87 -13.10 -19.83
N PHE A 74 -16.81 -12.56 -19.22
CA PHE A 74 -15.95 -13.32 -18.31
C PHE A 74 -16.60 -13.44 -16.91
N PRO A 75 -16.73 -14.65 -16.32
CA PRO A 75 -17.31 -14.83 -14.99
C PRO A 75 -16.40 -14.30 -13.88
N THR A 76 -16.94 -13.45 -12.99
CA THR A 76 -16.18 -12.76 -11.93
C THR A 76 -16.41 -13.30 -10.51
N ASP A 77 -16.96 -14.51 -10.41
CA ASP A 77 -17.38 -15.15 -9.16
C ASP A 77 -16.76 -16.54 -8.93
N GLY A 78 -16.06 -17.08 -9.95
CA GLY A 78 -15.38 -18.38 -9.88
C GLY A 78 -13.90 -18.31 -9.47
N GLY A 79 -13.31 -19.49 -9.23
CA GLY A 79 -11.90 -19.61 -8.82
C GLY A 79 -10.91 -18.96 -9.78
N THR A 80 -11.17 -18.98 -11.09
CA THR A 80 -10.33 -18.31 -12.10
C THR A 80 -10.23 -16.80 -11.86
N PHE A 81 -11.35 -16.14 -11.55
CA PHE A 81 -11.34 -14.70 -11.27
C PHE A 81 -10.62 -14.40 -9.95
N VAL A 82 -10.80 -15.24 -8.92
CA VAL A 82 -10.08 -15.08 -7.65
C VAL A 82 -8.57 -15.13 -7.87
N ILE A 83 -8.08 -16.14 -8.61
CA ILE A 83 -6.65 -16.26 -8.92
C ILE A 83 -6.16 -15.05 -9.71
N LEU A 84 -6.92 -14.61 -10.72
CA LEU A 84 -6.58 -13.43 -11.51
C LEU A 84 -6.50 -12.17 -10.63
N LEU A 85 -7.51 -11.92 -9.79
CA LEU A 85 -7.58 -10.74 -8.92
C LEU A 85 -6.43 -10.72 -7.91
N VAL A 86 -6.19 -11.84 -7.22
CA VAL A 86 -5.09 -11.97 -6.27
C VAL A 86 -3.74 -11.79 -6.99
N GLY A 87 -3.58 -12.39 -8.16
CA GLY A 87 -2.38 -12.25 -8.98
C GLY A 87 -2.10 -10.78 -9.34
N VAL A 88 -3.12 -10.06 -9.81
CA VAL A 88 -2.99 -8.62 -10.13
C VAL A 88 -2.59 -7.82 -8.90
N VAL A 89 -3.25 -8.03 -7.75
CA VAL A 89 -2.94 -7.30 -6.50
C VAL A 89 -1.51 -7.57 -6.04
N ILE A 90 -1.08 -8.83 -6.04
CA ILE A 90 0.28 -9.22 -5.64
C ILE A 90 1.31 -8.64 -6.60
N ILE A 91 1.11 -8.76 -7.92
CA ILE A 91 2.07 -8.28 -8.92
C ILE A 91 2.21 -6.76 -8.83
N VAL A 92 1.11 -6.01 -8.79
CA VAL A 92 1.15 -4.56 -8.69
C VAL A 92 1.83 -4.12 -7.38
N GLY A 93 1.47 -4.75 -6.26
CA GLY A 93 2.10 -4.47 -4.97
C GLY A 93 3.59 -4.79 -4.94
N ALA A 94 3.98 -5.98 -5.42
CA ALA A 94 5.36 -6.42 -5.49
C ALA A 94 6.19 -5.49 -6.37
N LEU A 95 5.75 -5.19 -7.60
CA LEU A 95 6.49 -4.33 -8.51
C LEU A 95 6.64 -2.89 -7.98
N THR A 96 5.68 -2.41 -7.19
CA THR A 96 5.72 -1.06 -6.59
C THR A 96 6.68 -1.00 -5.41
N TYR A 97 6.65 -2.00 -4.52
CA TYR A 97 7.34 -1.93 -3.23
C TYR A 97 8.61 -2.76 -3.13
N LEU A 98 8.89 -3.67 -4.07
CA LEU A 98 10.05 -4.56 -4.00
C LEU A 98 11.38 -3.83 -3.83
N PRO A 99 11.69 -2.72 -4.55
CA PRO A 99 12.95 -2.01 -4.33
C PRO A 99 13.09 -1.44 -2.91
N ALA A 100 12.01 -0.88 -2.36
CA ALA A 100 12.01 -0.34 -1.00
C ALA A 100 12.10 -1.47 0.04
N LEU A 101 11.35 -2.56 -0.14
CA LEU A 101 11.39 -3.72 0.75
C LEU A 101 12.77 -4.41 0.72
N ALA A 102 13.43 -4.44 -0.44
CA ALA A 102 14.78 -4.96 -0.59
C ALA A 102 15.78 -4.20 0.29
N LEU A 103 15.68 -2.86 0.32
CA LEU A 103 16.59 -1.98 1.06
C LEU A 103 16.26 -1.84 2.57
N GLY A 104 15.07 -2.26 2.99
CA GLY A 104 14.64 -2.24 4.39
C GLY A 104 14.62 -3.65 5.00
N PRO A 105 13.43 -4.26 5.14
CA PRO A 105 13.26 -5.50 5.91
C PRO A 105 13.98 -6.72 5.30
N ILE A 106 14.13 -6.79 3.98
CA ILE A 106 14.76 -7.96 3.35
C ILE A 106 16.27 -7.99 3.66
N VAL A 107 16.98 -6.88 3.42
CA VAL A 107 18.40 -6.79 3.77
C VAL A 107 18.62 -6.90 5.28
N GLU A 108 17.70 -6.35 6.09
CA GLU A 108 17.73 -6.51 7.55
C GLU A 108 17.69 -7.99 7.95
N HIS A 109 16.77 -8.78 7.37
CA HIS A 109 16.66 -10.21 7.64
C HIS A 109 17.97 -10.96 7.35
N PHE A 110 18.63 -10.66 6.22
CA PHE A 110 19.92 -11.28 5.89
C PHE A 110 21.04 -10.86 6.85
N LEU A 111 21.05 -9.60 7.32
CA LEU A 111 22.05 -9.12 8.27
C LEU A 111 21.84 -9.73 9.66
N MET A 112 20.59 -9.90 10.10
CA MET A 112 20.25 -10.61 11.34
C MET A 112 20.73 -12.06 11.31
N ASN A 113 20.55 -12.76 10.18
CA ASN A 113 21.07 -14.12 9.99
C ASN A 113 22.61 -14.16 10.05
N GLY A 114 23.28 -13.06 9.70
CA GLY A 114 24.72 -12.85 9.84
C GLY A 114 25.18 -12.33 11.21
N GLY A 115 24.28 -12.25 12.20
CA GLY A 115 24.59 -11.84 13.58
C GLY A 115 24.60 -10.32 13.83
N LYS A 116 24.11 -9.50 12.88
CA LYS A 116 23.98 -8.05 13.05
C LYS A 116 22.54 -7.67 13.39
N THR A 117 22.33 -7.04 14.54
CA THR A 117 21.03 -6.53 15.00
C THR A 117 21.04 -5.00 15.02
N PHE A 118 19.90 -4.37 14.75
CA PHE A 118 19.75 -2.91 14.58
C PHE A 118 18.68 -2.31 15.47
#